data_AF-A0A377WRN8-F1
#
_entry.id   AF-A0A377WRN8-F1
#
_cell.length_a   1.000
_cell.length_b   1.000
_cell.length_c   1.000
_cell.angle_alpha   90.00
_cell.angle_beta   90.00
_cell.angle_gamma   90.00
#
_symmetry.space_group_name_H-M   'P 1'
#
loop_
_entity.id
_entity.type
_entity.pdbx_description
1 polymer ?
#
loop_
_entity_poly.entity_id
_entity_poly.type
_entity_poly.pdbx_seq_one_letter_code
_entity_poly.pdbx_strand_id
1 'polypeptide(L)'
;MLQKFPALTFSAKTSVTLYAAQDGDAGGLIVYGERYAALLVEFGQGGYRLVWRHGWMSDAGVVRETRQVLAELKCGKCQLQVVVGEGGLCPFSWRAEEEWRKVPLCFAAGKGKWVGAKFGLLAASMVGLQSEGYSALQDFEVIL
;
A
#
# COMPACT_ATOMS: atom_id res chain seq x y z
N MET A 1 9.94 0.30 -4.20
CA MET A 1 10.28 1.24 -5.30
C MET A 1 9.33 2.42 -5.26
N LEU A 2 9.82 3.67 -5.30
CA LEU A 2 8.99 4.87 -5.24
C LEU A 2 9.29 5.81 -6.41
N GLN A 3 8.28 6.53 -6.89
CA GLN A 3 8.38 7.57 -7.90
C GLN A 3 7.60 8.83 -7.46
N LYS A 4 7.94 9.98 -8.05
CA LYS A 4 7.27 11.26 -7.78
C LYS A 4 5.84 11.25 -8.32
N PHE A 5 4.97 12.06 -7.72
CA PHE A 5 3.65 12.33 -8.30
C PHE A 5 3.83 12.98 -9.68
N PRO A 6 3.25 12.41 -10.76
CA PRO A 6 3.43 12.93 -12.12
C PRO A 6 2.54 14.15 -12.41
N ALA A 7 1.47 14.32 -11.64
CA ALA A 7 0.46 15.37 -11.81
C ALA A 7 -0.26 15.65 -10.47
N LEU A 8 -1.08 16.71 -10.43
CA LEU A 8 -1.93 17.05 -9.28
C LEU A 8 -3.00 15.99 -9.02
N THR A 9 -3.52 15.43 -10.10
CA THR A 9 -4.46 14.32 -10.11
C THR A 9 -3.91 13.22 -11.00
N PHE A 10 -3.98 11.98 -10.55
CA PHE A 10 -3.61 10.80 -11.33
C PHE A 10 -4.13 9.56 -10.62
N SER A 11 -4.05 8.40 -11.25
CA SER A 11 -4.26 7.12 -10.57
C SER A 11 -3.12 6.15 -10.85
N ALA A 12 -2.92 5.23 -9.93
CA ALA A 12 -1.97 4.14 -10.10
C ALA A 12 -2.62 2.82 -9.70
N LYS A 13 -2.42 1.78 -10.51
CA LYS A 13 -2.92 0.44 -10.26
C LYS A 13 -1.83 -0.61 -10.47
N THR A 14 -1.96 -1.74 -9.79
CA THR A 14 -1.05 -2.90 -9.94
C THR A 14 -1.77 -4.19 -9.57
N SER A 15 -1.33 -5.29 -10.17
CA SER A 15 -1.67 -6.66 -9.74
C SER A 15 -0.59 -7.16 -8.79
N VAL A 16 -0.96 -7.60 -7.59
CA VAL A 16 -0.08 -8.20 -6.59
C VAL A 16 -0.31 -9.70 -6.55
N THR A 17 0.76 -10.49 -6.57
CA THR A 17 0.77 -11.88 -6.11
C THR A 17 1.85 -12.06 -5.05
N LEU A 18 1.44 -12.30 -3.81
CA LEU A 18 2.34 -12.58 -2.69
C LEU A 18 2.63 -14.09 -2.63
N TYR A 19 3.91 -14.45 -2.69
CA TYR A 19 4.44 -15.77 -2.39
C TYR A 19 5.12 -15.69 -1.02
N ALA A 20 4.34 -15.86 0.04
CA ALA A 20 4.83 -15.74 1.40
C ALA A 20 5.65 -16.98 1.80
N ALA A 21 6.75 -16.76 2.51
CA ALA A 21 7.51 -17.79 3.20
C ALA A 21 7.21 -17.79 4.71
N GLN A 22 6.73 -16.66 5.26
CA GLN A 22 6.49 -16.51 6.69
C GLN A 22 5.40 -15.47 7.02
N ASP A 23 4.96 -15.50 8.27
CA ASP A 23 4.10 -14.47 8.86
C ASP A 23 4.76 -13.09 8.78
N GLY A 24 3.96 -12.11 8.39
CA GLY A 24 4.39 -10.73 8.21
C GLY A 24 4.89 -10.41 6.80
N ASP A 25 5.05 -11.39 5.91
CA ASP A 25 5.35 -11.11 4.50
C ASP A 25 4.21 -10.30 3.88
N ALA A 26 4.56 -9.20 3.24
CA ALA A 26 3.58 -8.31 2.63
C ALA A 26 4.10 -7.66 1.35
N GLY A 27 3.17 -7.37 0.45
CA GLY A 27 3.44 -6.59 -0.76
C GLY A 27 2.23 -5.79 -1.21
N GLY A 28 2.48 -4.65 -1.87
CA GLY A 28 1.40 -3.82 -2.38
C GLY A 28 1.80 -2.41 -2.77
N LEU A 29 0.84 -1.50 -2.63
CA LEU A 29 0.88 -0.13 -3.13
C LEU A 29 0.95 0.86 -1.97
N ILE A 30 1.80 1.88 -2.08
CA ILE A 30 2.02 2.89 -1.05
C ILE A 30 2.01 4.31 -1.61
N VAL A 31 1.44 5.24 -0.85
CA VAL A 31 1.71 6.67 -0.92
C VAL A 31 2.54 7.04 0.30
N TYR A 32 3.66 7.73 0.07
CA TYR A 32 4.69 8.01 1.07
C TYR A 32 5.11 9.48 1.06
N GLY A 33 5.12 10.10 2.23
CA GLY A 33 5.59 11.46 2.51
C GLY A 33 5.85 11.62 4.00
N GLU A 34 5.58 12.79 4.58
CA GLU A 34 5.55 12.97 6.05
C GLU A 34 4.58 12.00 6.74
N ARG A 35 3.47 11.74 6.05
CA ARG A 35 2.51 10.69 6.36
C ARG A 35 2.57 9.66 5.25
N TYR A 36 2.27 8.41 5.57
CA TYR A 36 2.17 7.35 4.58
C TYR A 36 0.89 6.55 4.76
N ALA A 37 0.51 5.91 3.67
CA ALA A 37 -0.61 4.99 3.57
C ALA A 37 -0.24 3.89 2.59
N ALA A 38 -0.45 2.64 2.99
CA ALA A 38 -0.18 1.47 2.18
C ALA A 38 -1.37 0.52 2.21
N LEU A 39 -1.71 -0.01 1.04
CA LEU A 39 -2.65 -1.10 0.87
C LEU A 39 -1.87 -2.34 0.47
N LEU A 40 -2.00 -3.42 1.26
CA LEU A 40 -1.10 -4.57 1.21
C LEU A 40 -1.88 -5.86 1.16
N VAL A 41 -1.38 -6.82 0.38
CA VAL A 41 -1.60 -8.23 0.65
C VAL A 41 -0.55 -8.65 1.68
N GLU A 42 -0.98 -9.21 2.80
CA GLU A 42 -0.11 -9.68 3.89
C GLU A 42 -0.45 -11.13 4.21
N PHE A 43 0.56 -11.94 4.52
CA PHE A 43 0.38 -13.28 5.06
C PHE A 43 0.56 -13.28 6.58
N GLY A 44 -0.30 -13.96 7.31
CA GLY A 44 -0.07 -14.24 8.71
C GLY A 44 -1.20 -15.03 9.36
N GLN A 45 -0.89 -15.71 10.46
CA GLN A 45 -1.82 -16.62 11.15
C GLN A 45 -2.40 -17.70 10.20
N GLY A 46 -1.59 -18.14 9.22
CA GLY A 46 -1.95 -19.20 8.28
C GLY A 46 -2.83 -18.75 7.10
N GLY A 47 -3.07 -17.46 6.91
CA GLY A 47 -3.93 -16.94 5.84
C GLY A 47 -3.39 -15.68 5.16
N TYR A 48 -3.93 -15.39 3.97
CA TYR A 48 -3.70 -14.14 3.26
C TYR A 48 -4.80 -13.15 3.62
N ARG A 49 -4.42 -11.90 3.83
CA ARG A 49 -5.32 -10.82 4.20
C ARG A 49 -4.97 -9.54 3.46
N LEU A 50 -6.00 -8.75 3.19
CA LEU A 50 -5.83 -7.39 2.73
C LEU A 50 -5.73 -6.46 3.93
N VAL A 51 -4.65 -5.69 4.00
CA VAL A 51 -4.33 -4.83 5.13
C VAL A 51 -4.17 -3.40 4.66
N TRP A 52 -4.84 -2.50 5.36
CA TRP A 52 -4.63 -1.07 5.27
C TRP A 52 -3.72 -0.61 6.41
N ARG A 53 -2.63 0.07 6.07
CA ARG A 53 -1.70 0.66 7.04
C ARG A 53 -1.52 2.12 6.75
N HIS A 54 -1.55 2.95 7.77
CA HIS A 54 -1.21 4.35 7.62
C HIS A 54 -0.55 4.88 8.88
N GLY A 55 0.31 5.87 8.71
CA GLY A 55 1.09 6.39 9.81
C GLY A 55 1.87 7.63 9.45
N TRP A 56 2.66 8.06 10.41
CA TRP A 56 3.62 9.15 10.27
C TRP A 56 4.76 8.96 11.26
N MET A 57 5.89 9.57 10.96
CA MET A 57 7.04 9.61 11.87
C MET A 57 7.14 11.01 12.45
N SER A 58 7.25 11.11 13.77
CA SER A 58 7.48 12.40 14.43
C SER A 58 8.90 12.90 14.19
N ASP A 59 9.12 14.19 14.44
CA ASP A 59 10.47 14.79 14.38
C ASP A 59 11.46 14.14 15.37
N ALA A 60 10.95 13.46 16.40
CA ALA A 60 11.74 12.67 17.35
C ALA A 60 12.00 11.22 16.87
N GLY A 61 11.64 10.87 15.64
CA GLY A 61 11.83 9.54 15.07
C GLY A 61 10.82 8.48 15.54
N VAL A 62 9.77 8.89 16.26
CA VAL A 62 8.74 7.95 16.76
C VAL A 62 7.71 7.68 15.67
N VAL A 63 7.59 6.42 15.25
CA VAL A 63 6.57 5.99 14.29
C VAL A 63 5.24 5.80 15.01
N ARG A 64 4.21 6.48 14.51
CA ARG A 64 2.81 6.24 14.89
C ARG A 64 2.08 5.64 13.70
N GLU A 65 1.71 4.38 13.83
CA GLU A 65 1.05 3.63 12.76
C GLU A 65 -0.24 3.00 13.26
N THR A 66 -1.23 2.95 12.38
CA THR A 66 -2.44 2.15 12.53
C THR A 66 -2.47 1.08 11.44
N ARG A 67 -2.85 -0.14 11.84
CA ARG A 67 -3.02 -1.30 10.97
C ARG A 67 -4.46 -1.80 11.09
N GLN A 68 -5.13 -1.98 9.95
CA GLN A 68 -6.48 -2.51 9.88
C GLN A 68 -6.56 -3.64 8.84
N VAL A 69 -7.11 -4.78 9.23
CA VAL A 69 -7.48 -5.85 8.29
C VAL A 69 -8.80 -5.47 7.62
N LEU A 70 -8.81 -5.42 6.29
CA LEU A 70 -9.98 -5.05 5.50
C LEU A 70 -10.75 -6.28 5.01
N ALA A 71 -10.05 -7.37 4.71
CA ALA A 71 -10.65 -8.62 4.25
C ALA A 71 -9.67 -9.79 4.40
N GLU A 72 -10.22 -10.99 4.59
CA GLU A 72 -9.50 -12.24 4.32
C GLU A 72 -9.49 -12.52 2.82
N LEU A 73 -8.40 -13.08 2.31
CA LEU A 73 -8.20 -13.40 0.89
C LEU A 73 -8.05 -14.91 0.71
N LYS A 74 -8.70 -15.45 -0.33
CA LYS A 74 -8.61 -16.88 -0.68
C LYS A 74 -7.19 -17.31 -1.09
N CYS A 75 -6.40 -16.37 -1.64
CA CYS A 75 -5.00 -16.56 -1.99
C CYS A 75 -4.27 -15.20 -1.97
N GLY A 76 -2.95 -15.21 -2.11
CA GLY A 76 -2.12 -14.00 -2.11
C GLY A 76 -2.26 -13.09 -3.34
N LYS A 77 -3.36 -13.16 -4.10
CA LYS A 77 -3.59 -12.39 -5.32
C LYS A 77 -4.62 -11.28 -5.08
N CYS A 78 -4.27 -10.05 -5.47
CA CYS A 78 -5.18 -8.91 -5.39
C CYS A 78 -4.75 -7.80 -6.36
N GLN A 79 -5.69 -7.10 -6.97
CA GLN A 79 -5.42 -5.85 -7.66
C GLN A 79 -5.67 -4.67 -6.73
N LEU A 80 -4.74 -3.73 -6.73
CA LEU A 80 -4.75 -2.56 -5.86
C LEU A 80 -4.72 -1.30 -6.71
N GLN A 81 -5.41 -0.27 -6.25
CA GLN A 81 -5.41 1.04 -6.89
C GLN A 81 -5.38 2.16 -5.84
N VAL A 82 -4.73 3.25 -6.21
CA VAL A 82 -4.87 4.55 -5.56
C VAL A 82 -5.24 5.59 -6.62
N VAL A 83 -6.18 6.47 -6.30
CA VAL A 83 -6.42 7.69 -7.06
C VAL A 83 -5.93 8.84 -6.20
N VAL A 84 -5.09 9.71 -6.76
CA VAL A 84 -4.70 10.97 -6.14
C VAL A 84 -5.58 12.05 -6.74
N GLY A 85 -6.38 12.69 -5.90
CA GLY A 85 -7.27 13.79 -6.27
C GLY A 85 -6.78 15.14 -5.76
N GLU A 86 -7.63 16.15 -5.96
CA GLU A 86 -7.41 17.49 -5.41
C GLU A 86 -7.16 17.48 -3.90
N GLY A 87 -6.37 18.44 -3.43
CA GLY A 87 -5.98 18.52 -2.01
C GLY A 87 -5.07 17.38 -1.54
N GLY A 88 -4.57 16.54 -2.45
CA GLY A 88 -3.72 15.40 -2.11
C GLY A 88 -4.48 14.25 -1.46
N LEU A 89 -5.81 14.19 -1.63
CA LEU A 89 -6.61 13.06 -1.16
C LEU A 89 -6.27 11.80 -1.96
N CYS A 90 -6.05 10.69 -1.27
CA CYS A 90 -5.68 9.42 -1.86
C CYS A 90 -6.68 8.32 -1.48
N PRO A 91 -7.88 8.26 -2.10
CA PRO A 91 -8.72 7.09 -1.98
C PRO A 91 -8.04 5.85 -2.56
N PHE A 92 -8.02 4.78 -1.77
CA PHE A 92 -7.55 3.46 -2.18
C PHE A 92 -8.72 2.54 -2.48
N SER A 93 -8.49 1.61 -3.40
CA SER A 93 -9.45 0.56 -3.77
C SER A 93 -8.71 -0.74 -4.07
N TRP A 94 -9.45 -1.85 -4.04
CA TRP A 94 -8.93 -3.17 -4.32
C TRP A 94 -9.98 -4.07 -4.95
N ARG A 95 -9.52 -5.14 -5.61
CA ARG A 95 -10.36 -6.29 -5.97
C ARG A 95 -9.55 -7.58 -5.93
N ALA A 96 -10.10 -8.60 -5.29
CA ALA A 96 -9.57 -9.96 -5.33
C ALA A 96 -10.34 -10.86 -6.32
N GLU A 97 -11.53 -10.43 -6.70
CA GLU A 97 -12.41 -11.08 -7.68
C GLU A 97 -12.79 -10.01 -8.71
N GLU A 98 -14.06 -9.90 -9.11
CA GLU A 98 -14.47 -9.03 -10.22
C GLU A 98 -14.69 -7.57 -9.80
N GLU A 99 -15.29 -7.35 -8.63
CA GLU A 99 -15.75 -6.04 -8.18
C GLU A 99 -14.71 -5.25 -7.39
N TRP A 100 -14.58 -3.95 -7.72
CA TRP A 100 -13.76 -3.00 -6.98
C TRP A 100 -14.45 -2.57 -5.68
N ARG A 101 -13.70 -2.64 -4.57
CA ARG A 101 -14.12 -2.21 -3.25
C ARG A 101 -13.23 -1.07 -2.75
N LYS A 102 -13.83 -0.04 -2.16
CA LYS A 102 -13.10 1.10 -1.61
C LYS A 102 -12.59 0.80 -0.21
N VAL A 103 -11.42 1.35 0.13
CA VAL A 103 -10.98 1.47 1.52
C VAL A 103 -11.80 2.60 2.16
N PRO A 104 -12.51 2.35 3.29
CA PRO A 104 -13.44 3.33 3.85
C PRO A 104 -12.76 4.58 4.44
N LEU A 105 -11.47 4.49 4.75
CA LEU A 105 -10.70 5.57 5.35
C LEU A 105 -10.07 6.46 4.27
N CYS A 106 -10.24 7.77 4.41
CA CYS A 106 -9.57 8.75 3.56
C CYS A 106 -8.17 9.06 4.09
N PHE A 107 -7.18 8.99 3.20
CA PHE A 107 -5.82 9.45 3.46
C PHE A 107 -5.56 10.74 2.68
N ALA A 108 -4.89 11.70 3.31
CA ALA A 108 -4.38 12.90 2.65
C ALA A 108 -2.85 12.83 2.66
N ALA A 109 -2.25 12.86 1.46
CA ALA A 109 -0.82 12.91 1.30
C ALA A 109 -0.27 14.21 1.90
N GLY A 110 0.61 14.10 2.89
CA GLY A 110 1.30 15.25 3.46
C GLY A 110 2.42 15.73 2.55
N LYS A 111 2.48 17.04 2.27
CA LYS A 111 3.68 17.67 1.69
C LYS A 111 4.86 17.44 2.64
N GLY A 112 5.92 16.78 2.19
CA GLY A 112 7.12 16.63 3.02
C GLY A 112 7.90 17.94 3.13
N LYS A 113 8.69 18.09 4.21
CA LYS A 113 9.59 19.25 4.44
C LYS A 113 10.53 19.59 3.27
N TRP A 114 10.87 18.63 2.39
CA TRP A 114 11.88 18.81 1.33
C TRP A 114 11.55 18.16 -0.02
N VAL A 115 10.80 17.05 -0.02
CA VAL A 115 10.35 16.36 -1.23
C VAL A 115 8.84 16.14 -1.11
N GLY A 116 8.09 16.45 -2.16
CA GLY A 116 6.66 16.15 -2.24
C GLY A 116 6.37 14.66 -2.09
N ALA A 117 5.10 14.32 -1.90
CA ALA A 117 4.67 12.94 -1.77
C ALA A 117 5.13 12.08 -2.97
N LYS A 118 5.43 10.83 -2.67
CA LYS A 118 5.81 9.79 -3.61
C LYS A 118 4.80 8.66 -3.54
N PHE A 119 4.76 7.84 -4.57
CA PHE A 119 3.98 6.60 -4.55
C PHE A 119 4.77 5.50 -5.21
N GLY A 120 4.33 4.27 -5.01
CA GLY A 120 4.90 3.13 -5.71
C GLY A 120 4.60 1.84 -5.01
N LEU A 121 5.49 0.88 -5.20
CA LEU A 121 5.30 -0.50 -4.82
C LEU A 121 6.22 -0.86 -3.67
N LEU A 122 5.76 -1.75 -2.80
CA LEU A 122 6.59 -2.31 -1.73
C LEU A 122 6.45 -3.82 -1.62
N ALA A 123 7.50 -4.44 -1.09
CA ALA A 123 7.53 -5.81 -0.59
C ALA A 123 8.42 -5.79 0.67
N ALA A 124 7.93 -6.33 1.78
CA ALA A 124 8.65 -6.32 3.05
C ALA A 124 8.10 -7.40 4.01
N SER A 125 8.93 -7.83 4.96
CA SER A 125 8.49 -8.58 6.14
C SER A 125 8.19 -7.60 7.27
N MET A 126 7.03 -7.75 7.91
CA MET A 126 6.54 -6.84 8.94
C MET A 126 6.82 -7.29 10.38
N VAL A 127 7.31 -8.52 10.54
CA VAL A 127 7.59 -9.14 11.86
C VAL A 127 9.06 -9.59 11.97
N GLY A 128 9.80 -9.70 10.86
CA GLY A 128 11.21 -10.10 10.83
C GLY A 128 12.07 -9.20 9.96
N LEU A 129 13.39 -9.31 10.13
CA LEU A 129 14.39 -8.56 9.34
C LEU A 129 14.68 -9.19 7.98
N GLN A 130 14.37 -10.48 7.81
CA GLN A 130 14.60 -11.25 6.60
C GLN A 130 13.42 -12.18 6.33
N SER A 131 13.18 -12.42 5.04
CA SER A 131 12.23 -13.39 4.53
C SER A 131 12.71 -13.86 3.17
N GLU A 132 12.49 -15.15 2.88
CA GLU A 132 12.68 -15.74 1.55
C GLU A 132 11.45 -15.57 0.65
N GLY A 133 10.36 -15.02 1.20
CA GLY A 133 9.14 -14.70 0.46
C GLY A 133 9.36 -13.55 -0.52
N TYR A 134 8.51 -13.48 -1.54
CA TYR A 134 8.56 -12.41 -2.53
C TYR A 134 7.16 -12.00 -2.99
N SER A 135 7.07 -10.78 -3.54
CA SER A 135 5.85 -10.28 -4.16
C SER A 135 6.08 -10.01 -5.64
N ALA A 136 5.34 -10.72 -6.49
CA ALA A 136 5.27 -10.38 -7.91
C ALA A 136 4.27 -9.22 -8.08
N LEU A 137 4.77 -8.09 -8.56
CA LEU A 137 4.01 -6.88 -8.80
C LEU A 137 3.99 -6.63 -10.30
N GLN A 138 2.82 -6.76 -10.91
CA GLN A 138 2.62 -6.76 -12.35
C GLN A 138 1.70 -5.60 -12.76
N ASP A 139 1.74 -5.26 -14.05
CA ASP A 139 0.86 -4.27 -14.68
C ASP A 139 0.79 -2.95 -13.91
N PHE A 140 1.95 -2.42 -13.51
CA PHE A 140 1.99 -1.14 -12.80
C PHE A 140 1.71 0.00 -13.77
N GLU A 141 0.47 0.46 -13.76
CA GLU A 141 -0.03 1.49 -14.67
C GLU A 141 -0.25 2.79 -13.92
N VAL A 142 0.20 3.90 -14.52
CA VAL A 142 -0.05 5.26 -14.03
C VAL A 142 -0.88 5.99 -15.08
N ILE A 143 -2.04 6.49 -14.67
CA ILE A 143 -3.00 7.18 -15.54
C ILE A 143 -3.08 8.63 -15.09
N LEU A 144 -2.86 9.58 -15.99
CA LEU A 144 -2.89 11.02 -15.73
C LEU A 144 -4.28 11.61 -15.88
#